data_AF-A0A6M3ZNC2-F1
#
_entry.id   AF-A0A6M3ZNC2-F1
#
_cell.length_a   1.000
_cell.length_b   1.000
_cell.length_c   1.000
_cell.angle_alpha   90.00
_cell.angle_beta   90.00
_cell.angle_gamma   90.00
#
_symmetry.space_group_name_H-M   'P 1'
#
loop_
_entity.id
_entity.type
_entity.pdbx_description
1 polymer ?
#
loop_
_entity_poly.entity_id
_entity_poly.type
_entity_poly.pdbx_seq_one_letter_code
_entity_poly.pdbx_strand_id
1 'polypeptide(L)'
;MSAYQHFLDFFSMHNRERLDGLNPSYFAPMTAQERCQAFDHLLEMTKPGGSAETISGLFLADAERAAPVVRTLLEQGVLNDDAALGAAWELYRHQPDAALIDVFLRLMSSPDRTLRSRAAFYVPADASHAALLEALRDMIRTETEALPLVNACNKLLECYGITEESLPEAQYLRLYRGLRSDDLKTREATFKELDRLFGLNA
;
A
#
# COMPACT_ATOMS: atom_id res chain seq x y z
N MET A 1 -31.42 9.17 14.81
CA MET A 1 -29.96 9.02 15.03
C MET A 1 -29.29 9.74 13.87
N SER A 2 -28.38 10.68 14.11
CA SER A 2 -27.71 11.41 13.02
C SER A 2 -26.69 10.51 12.32
N ALA A 3 -26.36 10.81 11.06
CA ALA A 3 -25.34 10.07 10.32
C ALA A 3 -23.98 10.19 11.01
N TYR A 4 -23.70 11.35 11.60
CA TYR A 4 -22.50 11.56 12.40
C TYR A 4 -22.42 10.67 13.64
N GLN A 5 -23.55 10.44 14.35
CA GLN A 5 -23.54 9.55 15.51
C GLN A 5 -23.20 8.12 15.10
N HIS A 6 -23.76 7.62 13.99
CA HIS A 6 -23.43 6.29 13.46
C HIS A 6 -21.93 6.16 13.12
N PHE A 7 -21.31 7.22 12.61
CA PHE A 7 -19.86 7.28 12.40
C PHE A 7 -19.07 7.28 13.72
N LEU A 8 -19.51 7.98 14.76
CA LEU A 8 -18.84 7.93 16.07
C LEU A 8 -18.98 6.56 16.72
N ASP A 9 -20.16 5.94 16.59
CA ASP A 9 -20.46 4.62 17.14
C ASP A 9 -19.51 3.55 16.58
N PHE A 10 -19.06 3.69 15.32
CA PHE A 10 -18.06 2.81 14.70
C PHE A 10 -16.76 2.70 15.51
N PHE A 11 -16.29 3.77 16.15
CA PHE A 11 -15.08 3.73 16.99
C PHE A 11 -15.31 3.09 18.36
N SER A 12 -16.56 2.88 18.74
CA SER A 12 -16.95 2.17 19.96
C SER A 12 -17.31 0.70 19.70
N MET A 13 -17.31 0.25 18.44
CA MET A 13 -17.59 -1.14 18.08
C MET A 13 -16.40 -2.05 18.34
N HIS A 14 -16.66 -3.23 18.91
CA HIS A 14 -15.64 -4.27 19.19
C HIS A 14 -15.94 -5.62 18.50
N ASN A 15 -16.96 -5.66 17.65
CA ASN A 15 -17.52 -6.90 17.09
C ASN A 15 -17.27 -7.01 15.58
N ARG A 16 -17.85 -8.06 14.96
CA ARG A 16 -17.73 -8.46 13.56
C ARG A 16 -17.98 -7.34 12.54
N GLU A 17 -18.81 -6.35 12.87
CA GLU A 17 -19.08 -5.15 12.06
C GLU A 17 -17.84 -4.28 11.84
N ARG A 18 -16.82 -4.41 12.70
CA ARG A 18 -15.53 -3.75 12.53
C ARG A 18 -14.69 -4.34 11.40
N LEU A 19 -14.99 -5.57 10.96
CA LEU A 19 -14.22 -6.27 9.92
C LEU A 19 -14.30 -5.57 8.55
N ASP A 20 -15.41 -4.88 8.28
CA ASP A 20 -15.59 -4.15 7.02
C ASP A 20 -14.84 -2.80 7.01
N GLY A 21 -14.30 -2.40 8.17
CA GLY A 21 -13.55 -1.15 8.34
C GLY A 21 -14.37 0.10 8.07
N LEU A 22 -13.70 1.24 8.21
CA LEU A 22 -14.29 2.53 7.88
C LEU A 22 -14.41 2.66 6.36
N ASN A 23 -15.63 2.79 5.85
CA ASN A 23 -15.91 2.75 4.41
C ASN A 23 -16.93 3.85 3.98
N PRO A 24 -17.17 4.04 2.68
CA PRO A 24 -18.03 5.13 2.19
C PRO A 24 -19.44 5.19 2.78
N SER A 25 -20.00 4.06 3.24
CA SER A 25 -21.37 4.01 3.78
C SER A 25 -21.54 4.82 5.07
N TYR A 26 -20.47 5.02 5.85
CA TYR A 26 -20.48 5.86 7.05
C TYR A 26 -20.54 7.36 6.74
N PHE A 27 -20.14 7.77 5.53
CA PHE A 27 -20.07 9.17 5.12
C PHE A 27 -21.18 9.58 4.15
N ALA A 28 -21.67 8.65 3.31
CA ALA A 28 -22.69 8.91 2.31
C ALA A 28 -23.97 9.60 2.83
N PRO A 29 -24.52 9.28 4.03
CA PRO A 29 -25.71 9.93 4.54
C PRO A 29 -25.43 11.25 5.28
N MET A 30 -24.17 11.67 5.43
CA MET A 30 -23.81 12.88 6.17
C MET A 30 -24.14 14.15 5.38
N THR A 31 -24.61 15.16 6.10
CA THR A 31 -24.59 16.55 5.63
C THR A 31 -23.14 17.05 5.50
N ALA A 32 -22.95 18.15 4.75
CA ALA A 32 -21.63 18.78 4.64
C ALA A 32 -21.04 19.14 6.02
N GLN A 33 -21.87 19.64 6.94
CA GLN A 33 -21.44 19.98 8.30
C GLN A 33 -21.00 18.74 9.09
N GLU A 34 -21.77 17.66 9.04
CA GLU A 34 -21.40 16.39 9.71
C GLU A 34 -20.12 15.81 9.13
N ARG A 35 -19.91 15.94 7.82
CA ARG A 35 -18.69 15.48 7.14
C ARG A 35 -17.47 16.30 7.56
N CYS A 36 -17.62 17.61 7.76
CA CYS A 36 -16.57 18.44 8.36
C CYS A 36 -16.25 18.01 9.80
N GLN A 37 -17.27 17.72 10.61
CA GLN A 37 -17.08 17.23 11.99
C GLN A 37 -16.36 15.87 12.01
N ALA A 38 -16.74 14.94 11.13
CA ALA A 38 -16.07 13.66 10.97
C ALA A 38 -14.61 13.82 10.57
N PHE A 39 -14.32 14.72 9.62
CA PHE A 39 -12.95 15.05 9.23
C PHE A 39 -12.13 15.56 10.43
N ASP A 40 -12.65 16.53 11.17
CA ASP A 40 -11.94 17.12 12.31
C ASP A 40 -11.68 16.07 13.40
N HIS A 41 -12.65 15.19 13.66
CA HIS A 41 -12.50 14.07 14.59
C HIS A 41 -11.38 13.09 14.15
N LEU A 42 -11.38 12.68 12.88
CA LEU A 42 -10.35 11.79 12.32
C LEU A 42 -8.96 12.42 12.36
N LEU A 43 -8.88 13.74 12.12
CA LEU A 43 -7.63 14.47 12.15
C LEU A 43 -7.05 14.49 13.56
N GLU A 44 -7.85 14.77 14.59
CA GLU A 44 -7.39 14.70 15.98
C GLU A 44 -6.92 13.29 16.37
N MET A 45 -7.60 12.24 15.89
CA MET A 45 -7.16 10.85 16.09
C MET A 45 -5.86 10.51 15.35
N THR A 46 -5.56 11.20 14.25
CA THR A 46 -4.37 10.94 13.41
C THR A 46 -3.12 11.63 13.95
N LYS A 47 -3.25 12.81 14.57
CA LYS A 47 -2.13 13.59 15.13
C LYS A 47 -1.19 12.82 16.08
N PRO A 48 -1.65 11.94 17.00
CA PRO A 48 -0.76 11.18 17.87
C PRO A 48 -0.13 9.93 17.20
N GLY A 49 -0.25 9.77 15.88
CA GLY A 49 0.33 8.66 15.12
C GLY A 49 -0.65 8.02 14.14
N GLY A 50 -1.94 8.01 14.49
CA GLY A 50 -3.02 7.54 13.63
C GLY A 50 -3.01 6.05 13.32
N SER A 51 -3.79 5.66 12.31
CA SER A 51 -3.75 4.33 11.68
C SER A 51 -4.05 4.46 10.19
N ALA A 52 -3.85 3.40 9.42
CA ALA A 52 -4.26 3.38 8.01
C ALA A 52 -5.76 3.67 7.85
N GLU A 53 -6.58 3.26 8.82
CA GLU A 53 -8.02 3.51 8.81
C GLU A 53 -8.37 4.98 9.04
N THR A 54 -7.71 5.67 9.99
CA THR A 54 -7.98 7.10 10.21
C THR A 54 -7.54 7.92 9.01
N ILE A 55 -6.41 7.55 8.38
CA ILE A 55 -5.94 8.14 7.13
C ILE A 55 -6.96 7.95 6.01
N SER A 56 -7.39 6.71 5.72
CA SER A 56 -8.37 6.47 4.66
C SER A 56 -9.69 7.19 4.95
N GLY A 57 -10.10 7.23 6.23
CA GLY A 57 -11.24 8.01 6.70
C GLY A 57 -11.14 9.50 6.34
N LEU A 58 -9.97 10.12 6.48
CA LEU A 58 -9.78 11.53 6.10
C LEU A 58 -10.03 11.75 4.60
N PHE A 59 -9.52 10.86 3.74
CA PHE A 59 -9.73 10.93 2.29
C PHE A 59 -11.19 10.60 1.90
N LEU A 60 -11.86 9.70 2.62
CA LEU A 60 -13.28 9.43 2.47
C LEU A 60 -14.14 10.63 2.90
N ALA A 61 -13.74 11.34 3.95
CA ALA A 61 -14.44 12.53 4.42
C ALA A 61 -14.25 13.71 3.46
N ASP A 62 -13.01 14.05 3.10
CA ASP A 62 -12.69 15.15 2.20
C ASP A 62 -11.27 14.99 1.65
N ALA A 63 -11.12 14.40 0.46
CA ALA A 63 -9.82 14.13 -0.16
C ALA A 63 -9.02 15.41 -0.48
N GLU A 64 -9.69 16.49 -0.90
CA GLU A 64 -9.03 17.76 -1.23
C GLU A 64 -8.43 18.40 0.02
N ARG A 65 -9.18 18.37 1.13
CA ARG A 65 -8.69 18.85 2.43
C ARG A 65 -7.67 17.90 3.07
N ALA A 66 -7.82 16.58 2.89
CA ALA A 66 -6.95 15.57 3.48
C ALA A 66 -5.52 15.64 2.92
N ALA A 67 -5.37 15.74 1.60
CA ALA A 67 -4.07 15.63 0.93
C ALA A 67 -2.97 16.56 1.52
N PRO A 68 -3.16 17.88 1.64
CA PRO A 68 -2.10 18.76 2.18
C PRO A 68 -1.80 18.48 3.66
N VAL A 69 -2.81 18.13 4.46
CA VAL A 69 -2.65 17.88 5.90
C VAL A 69 -1.91 16.56 6.14
N VAL A 70 -2.32 15.50 5.46
CA VAL A 70 -1.69 14.18 5.58
C VAL A 70 -0.25 14.21 5.06
N ARG A 71 0.01 14.92 3.96
CA ARG A 71 1.38 15.13 3.47
C ARG A 71 2.27 15.78 4.52
N THR A 72 1.78 16.85 5.16
CA THR A 72 2.49 17.53 6.25
C THR A 72 2.78 16.58 7.42
N LEU A 73 1.81 15.77 7.85
CA LEU A 73 1.99 14.81 8.94
C LEU A 73 3.01 13.71 8.59
N LEU A 74 2.98 13.24 7.33
CA LEU A 74 3.93 12.25 6.82
C LEU A 74 5.36 12.81 6.79
N GLU A 75 5.54 14.03 6.26
CA GLU A 75 6.84 14.72 6.19
C GLU A 75 7.41 15.05 7.58
N GLN A 76 6.55 15.34 8.56
CA GLN A 76 6.95 15.55 9.95
C GLN A 76 7.34 14.25 10.67
N GLY A 77 7.06 13.07 10.08
CA GLY A 77 7.39 11.78 10.67
C GLY A 77 6.60 11.46 11.95
N VAL A 78 5.43 12.09 12.15
CA VAL A 78 4.60 11.86 13.35
C VAL A 78 3.70 10.64 13.23
N LEU A 79 3.44 10.18 11.99
CA LEU A 79 2.63 9.01 11.72
C LEU A 79 3.37 7.72 12.12
N ASN A 80 2.66 6.76 12.72
CA ASN A 80 3.21 5.42 12.88
C ASN A 80 3.32 4.71 11.52
N ASP A 81 4.01 3.58 11.47
CA ASP A 81 4.29 2.89 10.21
C ASP A 81 3.04 2.45 9.43
N ASP A 82 1.97 2.05 10.12
CA ASP A 82 0.70 1.67 9.49
C ASP A 82 0.02 2.90 8.84
N ALA A 83 -0.06 4.00 9.59
CA ALA A 83 -0.61 5.26 9.09
C ALA A 83 0.26 5.86 7.99
N ALA A 84 1.59 5.78 8.10
CA ALA A 84 2.51 6.27 7.08
C ALA A 84 2.34 5.50 5.76
N LEU A 85 2.16 4.17 5.83
CA LEU A 85 1.86 3.35 4.65
C LEU A 85 0.53 3.76 4.00
N GLY A 86 -0.52 3.91 4.82
CA GLY A 86 -1.83 4.36 4.35
C GLY A 86 -1.77 5.76 3.73
N ALA A 87 -0.99 6.67 4.33
CA ALA A 87 -0.80 8.03 3.86
C ALA A 87 -0.09 8.06 2.51
N ALA A 88 1.00 7.33 2.36
CA ALA A 88 1.72 7.24 1.09
C ALA A 88 0.83 6.69 -0.03
N TRP A 89 0.01 5.67 0.26
CA TRP A 89 -0.93 5.09 -0.69
C TRP A 89 -2.03 6.07 -1.12
N GLU A 90 -2.75 6.68 -0.17
CA GLU A 90 -3.83 7.60 -0.53
C GLU A 90 -3.29 8.86 -1.21
N LEU A 91 -2.18 9.43 -0.72
CA LEU A 91 -1.54 10.57 -1.38
C LEU A 91 -1.15 10.23 -2.82
N TYR A 92 -0.53 9.07 -3.07
CA TYR A 92 -0.12 8.69 -4.41
C TYR A 92 -1.31 8.53 -5.37
N ARG A 93 -2.42 7.92 -4.90
CA ARG A 93 -3.63 7.74 -5.72
C ARG A 93 -4.28 9.07 -6.14
N HIS A 94 -4.23 10.06 -5.26
CA HIS A 94 -4.85 11.37 -5.51
C HIS A 94 -3.90 12.34 -6.21
N GLN A 95 -2.61 12.29 -5.90
CA GLN A 95 -1.55 13.15 -6.42
C GLN A 95 -0.25 12.34 -6.55
N PRO A 96 -0.04 11.64 -7.69
CA PRO A 96 1.13 10.80 -7.89
C PRO A 96 2.43 11.57 -7.70
N ASP A 97 3.28 11.04 -6.82
CA ASP A 97 4.57 11.63 -6.45
C ASP A 97 5.55 10.48 -6.17
N ALA A 98 6.62 10.41 -6.97
CA ALA A 98 7.62 9.35 -6.86
C ALA A 98 8.33 9.35 -5.51
N ALA A 99 8.43 10.51 -4.82
CA ALA A 99 9.04 10.58 -3.50
C ALA A 99 8.26 9.77 -2.43
N LEU A 100 6.98 9.47 -2.67
CA LEU A 100 6.18 8.62 -1.78
C LEU A 100 6.62 7.16 -1.83
N ILE A 101 7.30 6.71 -2.90
CA ILE A 101 7.82 5.34 -3.04
C ILE A 101 8.78 5.01 -1.88
N ASP A 102 9.59 5.97 -1.43
CA ASP A 102 10.55 5.79 -0.34
C ASP A 102 9.91 5.33 0.97
N VAL A 103 8.66 5.73 1.23
CA VAL A 103 7.89 5.25 2.39
C VAL A 103 7.64 3.75 2.30
N PHE A 104 7.26 3.26 1.12
CA PHE A 104 7.05 1.83 0.90
C PHE A 104 8.38 1.06 0.98
N LEU A 105 9.46 1.57 0.38
CA LEU A 105 10.77 0.91 0.41
C LEU A 105 11.27 0.71 1.84
N ARG A 106 11.15 1.75 2.68
CA ARG A 106 11.48 1.66 4.11
C ARG A 106 10.67 0.55 4.80
N LEU A 107 9.36 0.48 4.52
CA LEU A 107 8.44 -0.45 5.17
C LEU A 107 8.51 -1.89 4.63
N MET A 108 9.01 -2.09 3.41
CA MET A 108 9.36 -3.41 2.88
C MET A 108 10.45 -4.13 3.69
N SER A 109 11.24 -3.39 4.47
CA SER A 109 12.24 -3.94 5.39
C SER A 109 11.79 -3.95 6.85
N SER A 110 10.52 -3.68 7.13
CA SER A 110 9.98 -3.69 8.50
C SER A 110 10.12 -5.08 9.14
N PRO A 111 10.40 -5.21 10.45
CA PRO A 111 10.34 -6.50 11.13
C PRO A 111 8.91 -7.08 11.16
N ASP A 112 7.87 -6.25 11.03
CA ASP A 112 6.48 -6.70 10.96
C ASP A 112 6.14 -7.22 9.56
N ARG A 113 5.88 -8.52 9.46
CA ARG A 113 5.49 -9.18 8.21
C ARG A 113 4.25 -8.57 7.56
N THR A 114 3.32 -8.04 8.36
CA THR A 114 2.08 -7.44 7.87
C THR A 114 2.39 -6.13 7.14
N LEU A 115 3.28 -5.31 7.72
CA LEU A 115 3.75 -4.08 7.11
C LEU A 115 4.56 -4.36 5.84
N ARG A 116 5.52 -5.30 5.87
CA ARG A 116 6.27 -5.68 4.66
C ARG A 116 5.35 -6.14 3.53
N SER A 117 4.41 -7.03 3.87
CA SER A 117 3.43 -7.56 2.92
C SER A 117 2.60 -6.47 2.27
N ARG A 118 2.07 -5.53 3.07
CA ARG A 118 1.25 -4.43 2.57
C ARG A 118 2.09 -3.41 1.79
N ALA A 119 3.31 -3.14 2.21
CA ALA A 119 4.22 -2.25 1.48
C ALA A 119 4.50 -2.80 0.08
N ALA A 120 4.84 -4.09 -0.05
CA ALA A 120 5.03 -4.74 -1.35
C ALA A 120 3.76 -4.78 -2.21
N PHE A 121 2.58 -4.91 -1.58
CA PHE A 121 1.31 -4.94 -2.30
C PHE A 121 0.91 -3.57 -2.85
N TYR A 122 0.94 -2.53 -2.00
CA TYR A 122 0.41 -1.20 -2.31
C TYR A 122 1.40 -0.29 -3.03
N VAL A 123 2.71 -0.56 -2.99
CA VAL A 123 3.67 0.28 -3.69
C VAL A 123 3.28 0.43 -5.17
N PRO A 124 3.30 1.64 -5.72
CA PRO A 124 3.07 1.83 -7.15
C PRO A 124 4.13 1.12 -7.97
N ALA A 125 3.72 0.39 -9.00
CA ALA A 125 4.65 -0.27 -9.90
C ALA A 125 5.33 0.76 -10.81
N ASP A 126 6.67 0.76 -10.82
CA ASP A 126 7.47 1.65 -11.65
C ASP A 126 8.81 0.97 -12.02
N ALA A 127 8.92 0.48 -13.26
CA ALA A 127 10.17 -0.11 -13.76
C ALA A 127 11.33 0.88 -13.85
N SER A 128 11.07 2.20 -13.90
CA SER A 128 12.13 3.20 -13.93
C SER A 128 12.75 3.44 -12.55
N HIS A 129 12.09 2.99 -11.48
CA HIS A 129 12.53 3.18 -10.11
C HIS A 129 13.49 2.06 -9.66
N ALA A 130 14.78 2.20 -9.97
CA ALA A 130 15.79 1.17 -9.68
C ALA A 130 15.79 0.67 -8.23
N ALA A 131 15.61 1.56 -7.25
CA ALA A 131 15.56 1.18 -5.83
C ALA A 131 14.34 0.32 -5.48
N LEU A 132 13.23 0.44 -6.22
CA LEU A 132 12.05 -0.40 -6.05
C LEU A 132 12.32 -1.81 -6.56
N LEU A 133 12.89 -1.92 -7.76
CA LEU A 133 13.25 -3.22 -8.33
C LEU A 133 14.22 -3.98 -7.43
N GLU A 134 15.24 -3.30 -6.89
CA GLU A 134 16.20 -3.92 -5.97
C GLU A 134 15.53 -4.32 -4.64
N ALA A 135 14.70 -3.46 -4.03
CA ALA A 135 13.99 -3.82 -2.80
C ALA A 135 13.08 -5.05 -2.97
N LEU A 136 12.35 -5.13 -4.09
CA LEU A 136 11.50 -6.30 -4.41
C LEU A 136 12.34 -7.56 -4.63
N ARG A 137 13.47 -7.47 -5.33
CA ARG A 137 14.40 -8.59 -5.51
C ARG A 137 14.96 -9.07 -4.18
N ASP A 138 15.35 -8.16 -3.30
CA ASP A 138 15.87 -8.49 -1.97
C ASP A 138 14.82 -9.16 -1.08
N MET A 139 13.57 -8.68 -1.13
CA MET A 139 12.45 -9.38 -0.50
C MET A 139 12.32 -10.81 -1.07
N ILE A 140 12.32 -10.98 -2.39
CA ILE A 140 12.21 -12.32 -3.02
C ILE A 140 13.38 -13.23 -2.65
N ARG A 141 14.59 -12.70 -2.47
CA ARG A 141 15.77 -13.47 -2.03
C ARG A 141 15.65 -13.96 -0.59
N THR A 142 15.14 -13.12 0.31
CA THR A 142 15.32 -13.30 1.76
C THR A 142 14.04 -13.65 2.51
N GLU A 143 12.87 -13.34 1.98
CA GLU A 143 11.60 -13.49 2.67
C GLU A 143 11.26 -14.97 2.90
N THR A 144 10.89 -15.27 4.14
CA THR A 144 10.48 -16.61 4.58
C THR A 144 8.96 -16.73 4.74
N GLU A 145 8.27 -15.60 4.89
CA GLU A 145 6.81 -15.57 5.01
C GLU A 145 6.15 -15.60 3.62
N ALA A 146 5.12 -16.45 3.46
CA ALA A 146 4.51 -16.69 2.16
C ALA A 146 3.85 -15.44 1.54
N LEU A 147 3.12 -14.65 2.34
CA LEU A 147 2.34 -13.53 1.82
C LEU A 147 3.20 -12.35 1.34
N PRO A 148 4.20 -11.84 2.11
CA PRO A 148 5.08 -10.80 1.58
C PRO A 148 5.87 -11.25 0.35
N LEU A 149 6.31 -12.53 0.29
CA LEU A 149 6.98 -13.08 -0.89
C LEU A 149 6.07 -13.05 -2.13
N VAL A 150 4.82 -13.51 -1.99
CA VAL A 150 3.83 -13.48 -3.08
C VAL A 150 3.62 -12.04 -3.57
N ASN A 151 3.45 -11.09 -2.65
CA ASN A 151 3.23 -9.70 -3.02
C ASN A 151 4.46 -9.08 -3.69
N ALA A 152 5.67 -9.38 -3.22
CA ALA A 152 6.90 -8.93 -3.85
C ALA A 152 7.06 -9.49 -5.27
N CYS A 153 6.78 -10.78 -5.48
CA CYS A 153 6.78 -11.40 -6.82
C CYS A 153 5.76 -10.74 -7.76
N ASN A 154 4.52 -10.58 -7.30
CA ASN A 154 3.45 -9.95 -8.09
C ASN A 154 3.83 -8.52 -8.47
N LYS A 155 4.32 -7.73 -7.51
CA LYS A 155 4.71 -6.34 -7.75
C LYS A 155 5.91 -6.22 -8.68
N LEU A 156 6.89 -7.12 -8.57
CA LEU A 156 8.04 -7.14 -9.47
C LEU A 156 7.59 -7.39 -10.91
N LEU A 157 6.71 -8.37 -11.13
CA LEU A 157 6.12 -8.63 -12.45
C LEU A 157 5.32 -7.43 -12.96
N GLU A 158 4.52 -6.79 -12.10
CA GLU A 158 3.77 -5.58 -12.42
C GLU A 158 4.67 -4.41 -12.84
N CYS A 159 5.85 -4.24 -12.21
CA CYS A 159 6.84 -3.24 -12.62
C CYS A 159 7.30 -3.47 -14.07
N TYR A 160 7.43 -4.72 -14.51
CA TYR A 160 7.74 -5.08 -15.89
C TYR A 160 6.51 -5.06 -16.83
N GLY A 161 5.35 -4.62 -16.37
CA GLY A 161 4.10 -4.64 -17.14
C GLY A 161 3.55 -6.04 -17.38
N ILE A 162 3.97 -7.03 -16.59
CA ILE A 162 3.59 -8.44 -16.75
C ILE A 162 2.36 -8.73 -15.88
N THR A 163 1.27 -9.10 -16.54
CA THR A 163 0.05 -9.68 -15.96
C THR A 163 -0.19 -11.10 -16.49
N GLU A 164 -1.13 -11.83 -15.88
CA GLU A 164 -1.58 -13.15 -16.39
C GLU A 164 -2.07 -13.10 -17.84
N GLU A 165 -2.59 -11.95 -18.28
CA GLU A 165 -3.12 -11.73 -19.62
C GLU A 165 -2.06 -11.23 -20.60
N SER A 166 -0.96 -10.65 -20.11
CA SER A 166 0.10 -10.05 -20.94
C SER A 166 0.99 -11.08 -21.64
N LEU A 167 1.06 -12.31 -21.12
CA LEU A 167 1.93 -13.38 -21.60
C LEU A 167 1.17 -14.69 -21.76
N PRO A 168 1.65 -15.62 -22.62
CA PRO A 168 1.16 -16.99 -22.62
C PRO A 168 1.28 -17.61 -21.22
N GLU A 169 0.23 -18.31 -20.77
CA GLU A 169 0.12 -18.89 -19.42
C GLU A 169 1.38 -19.66 -19.01
N ALA A 170 1.90 -20.51 -19.89
CA ALA A 170 3.11 -21.29 -19.63
C ALA A 170 4.34 -20.41 -19.34
N GLN A 171 4.48 -19.27 -20.02
CA GLN A 171 5.58 -18.35 -19.80
C GLN A 171 5.41 -17.59 -18.49
N TYR A 172 4.20 -17.08 -18.21
CA TYR A 172 3.87 -16.43 -16.93
C TYR A 172 4.14 -17.36 -15.74
N LEU A 173 3.58 -18.58 -15.77
CA LEU A 173 3.75 -19.56 -14.70
C LEU A 173 5.21 -19.95 -14.51
N ARG A 174 6.00 -20.05 -15.60
CA ARG A 174 7.43 -20.33 -15.50
C ARG A 174 8.18 -19.20 -14.80
N LEU A 175 7.94 -17.94 -15.16
CA LEU A 175 8.56 -16.78 -14.51
C LEU A 175 8.15 -16.71 -13.03
N TYR A 176 6.85 -16.79 -12.75
CA TYR A 176 6.33 -16.72 -11.39
C TYR A 176 6.86 -17.84 -10.47
N ARG A 177 6.91 -19.09 -10.97
CA ARG A 177 7.50 -20.22 -10.22
C ARG A 177 9.00 -20.07 -10.07
N GLY A 178 9.70 -19.50 -11.06
CA GLY A 178 11.13 -19.20 -10.97
C GLY A 178 11.44 -18.22 -9.84
N LEU A 179 10.65 -17.14 -9.72
CA LEU A 179 10.77 -16.16 -8.64
C LEU A 179 10.49 -16.79 -7.25
N ARG A 180 9.55 -17.74 -7.18
CA ARG A 180 9.17 -18.42 -5.94
C ARG A 180 9.93 -19.72 -5.64
N SER A 181 10.93 -20.07 -6.46
CA SER A 181 11.71 -21.30 -6.26
C SER A 181 12.42 -21.30 -4.91
N ASP A 182 12.60 -22.43 -4.25
CA ASP A 182 13.43 -22.52 -3.03
C ASP A 182 14.93 -22.45 -3.33
N ASP A 183 15.32 -22.57 -4.60
CA ASP A 183 16.71 -22.47 -5.04
C ASP A 183 17.06 -21.02 -5.45
N LEU A 184 18.01 -20.41 -4.74
CA LEU A 184 18.50 -19.06 -5.01
C LEU A 184 19.05 -18.92 -6.44
N LYS A 185 19.71 -19.94 -7.00
CA LYS A 185 20.23 -19.86 -8.38
C LYS A 185 19.10 -19.73 -9.40
N THR A 186 17.99 -20.43 -9.18
CA THR A 186 16.79 -20.32 -10.01
C THR A 186 16.17 -18.92 -9.92
N ARG A 187 16.09 -18.32 -8.73
CA ARG A 187 15.60 -16.93 -8.55
C ARG A 187 16.47 -15.95 -9.33
N GLU A 188 17.79 -16.01 -9.16
CA GLU A 188 18.74 -15.15 -9.85
C GLU A 188 18.72 -15.30 -11.38
N ALA A 189 18.57 -16.53 -11.87
CA ALA A 189 18.40 -16.77 -13.31
C ALA A 189 17.10 -16.14 -13.83
N THR A 190 16.03 -16.19 -13.03
CA THR A 190 14.72 -15.59 -13.38
C THR A 190 14.79 -14.07 -13.40
N PHE A 191 15.49 -13.43 -12.44
CA PHE A 191 15.72 -11.98 -12.47
C PHE A 191 16.42 -11.53 -13.75
N LYS A 192 17.50 -12.23 -14.14
CA LYS A 192 18.23 -11.95 -15.37
C LYS A 192 17.39 -12.17 -16.62
N GLU A 193 16.52 -13.18 -16.61
CA GLU A 193 15.59 -13.42 -17.71
C GLU A 193 14.58 -12.27 -17.85
N LEU A 194 14.03 -11.75 -16.74
CA LEU A 194 13.15 -10.58 -16.74
C LEU A 194 13.85 -9.34 -17.30
N ASP A 195 15.06 -9.03 -16.81
CA ASP A 195 15.85 -7.88 -17.29
C ASP A 195 16.09 -7.95 -18.80
N ARG A 196 16.43 -9.15 -19.31
CA ARG A 196 16.71 -9.36 -20.73
C ARG A 196 15.47 -9.21 -21.61
N LEU A 197 14.31 -9.66 -21.13
CA LEU A 197 13.09 -9.71 -21.93
C LEU A 197 12.27 -8.40 -21.84
N PHE A 198 12.34 -7.70 -20.71
CA PHE A 198 11.41 -6.61 -20.37
C PHE A 198 12.08 -5.41 -19.71
N GLY A 199 13.41 -5.42 -19.52
CA GLY A 199 14.12 -4.28 -18.96
C GLY A 199 14.00 -3.02 -19.81
N LEU A 200 14.31 -1.86 -19.24
CA LEU A 200 14.22 -0.54 -19.90
C LEU A 200 15.04 -0.39 -21.22
N ASN A 201 15.90 -1.36 -21.52
CA ASN A 201 16.74 -1.42 -22.72
C ASN A 201 16.44 -2.65 -23.62
N ALA A 202 15.36 -3.39 -23.36
CA ALA A 202 14.95 -4.59 -24.09
C ALA A 202 14.07 -4.27 -25.30
#